data_AF-A0A9N7NUM5-F1
#
_entry.id   AF-A0A9N7NUM5-F1
#
_cell.length_a   1.000
_cell.length_b   1.000
_cell.length_c   1.000
_cell.angle_alpha   90.00
_cell.angle_beta   90.00
_cell.angle_gamma   90.00
#
_symmetry.space_group_name_H-M   'P 1'
#
loop_
_entity.id
_entity.type
_entity.pdbx_description
1 polymer ?
#
loop_
_entity_poly.entity_id
_entity_poly.type
_entity_poly.pdbx_seq_one_letter_code
_entity_poly.pdbx_strand_id
1 'polypeptide(L)'
;MDLRPRQRQTFSGFTSGEVQRMQHSLTEFKERALDGDYCKKLAGIFNRSSGRAGKPAISWTEIRTWFQKNQIGLFTDTSCNADTTPAVPPKALTQSTETGNLKLLEAEIDEDTSELEFEALSKDKAWYDVDTFLSHRYVASGELEVHVKYVGFGAEEAEWVNAKDSVRLRSVALDSSECYKVEAGDHVVCFKETEDKAGYYDAIVIDVERRLHDIRGCRCLFSIRYDHDNTEEKVRLRRLCCRPEMLGDEEDEEE
;
A
#
# COMPACT_ATOMS: atom_id res chain seq x y z
N MET A 1 6.00 20.12 -25.79
CA MET A 1 5.76 18.78 -25.23
C MET A 1 4.37 18.86 -24.66
N ASP A 2 3.41 18.15 -25.24
CA ASP A 2 2.05 18.11 -24.72
C ASP A 2 2.06 17.22 -23.47
N LEU A 3 1.59 17.76 -22.36
CA LEU A 3 1.78 17.21 -21.03
C LEU A 3 0.46 16.58 -20.58
N ARG A 4 0.55 15.37 -20.01
CA ARG A 4 -0.59 14.49 -19.78
C ARG A 4 -1.31 14.82 -18.47
N PRO A 5 -2.58 15.26 -18.50
CA PRO A 5 -3.39 15.41 -17.30
C PRO A 5 -3.79 14.02 -16.78
N ARG A 6 -3.49 13.71 -15.52
CA ARG A 6 -4.00 12.49 -14.88
C ARG A 6 -5.47 12.67 -14.50
N GLN A 7 -6.37 11.85 -15.04
CA GLN A 7 -7.78 11.87 -14.62
C GLN A 7 -7.90 11.22 -13.23
N ARG A 8 -8.07 12.05 -12.19
CA ARG A 8 -8.20 11.57 -10.81
C ARG A 8 -9.61 11.05 -10.58
N GLN A 9 -9.82 9.74 -10.65
CA GLN A 9 -11.04 9.15 -10.10
C GLN A 9 -10.97 9.24 -8.57
N THR A 10 -11.90 9.97 -7.97
CA THR A 10 -12.06 10.01 -6.51
C THR A 10 -12.57 8.66 -6.04
N PHE A 11 -11.67 7.83 -5.52
CA PHE A 11 -12.00 6.55 -4.92
C PHE A 11 -12.02 6.66 -3.39
N SER A 12 -13.00 6.02 -2.75
CA SER A 12 -13.11 5.90 -1.29
C SER A 12 -13.52 4.48 -0.90
N GLY A 13 -12.83 3.90 0.08
CA GLY A 13 -13.16 2.59 0.64
C GLY A 13 -12.27 1.45 0.15
N PHE A 14 -12.85 0.25 0.09
CA PHE A 14 -12.16 -1.00 -0.27
C PHE A 14 -12.56 -1.46 -1.67
N THR A 15 -11.64 -2.09 -2.38
CA THR A 15 -11.94 -2.78 -3.65
C THR A 15 -12.70 -4.07 -3.39
N SER A 16 -13.40 -4.60 -4.39
CA SER A 16 -14.12 -5.87 -4.24
C SER A 16 -13.20 -7.02 -3.83
N GLY A 17 -11.98 -7.07 -4.36
CA GLY A 17 -10.99 -8.10 -4.00
C GLY A 17 -10.50 -7.98 -2.57
N GLU A 18 -10.27 -6.76 -2.07
CA GLU A 18 -9.91 -6.54 -0.66
C GLU A 18 -11.05 -6.91 0.28
N VAL A 19 -12.30 -6.57 -0.07
CA VAL A 19 -13.47 -6.97 0.71
C VAL A 19 -13.59 -8.48 0.77
N GLN A 20 -13.38 -9.18 -0.36
CA GLN A 20 -13.41 -10.64 -0.39
C GLN A 20 -12.32 -11.25 0.48
N ARG A 21 -11.08 -10.72 0.44
CA ARG A 21 -9.99 -11.16 1.32
C ARG A 21 -10.34 -10.92 2.79
N MET A 22 -10.84 -9.73 3.16
CA MET A 22 -11.27 -9.45 4.53
C MET A 22 -12.44 -10.36 4.97
N GLN A 23 -13.41 -10.67 4.11
CA GLN A 23 -14.49 -11.60 4.42
C GLN A 23 -13.99 -13.03 4.68
N HIS A 24 -13.02 -13.50 3.88
CA HIS A 24 -12.36 -14.78 4.09
C HIS A 24 -11.65 -14.80 5.45
N SER A 25 -10.85 -13.77 5.76
CA SER A 25 -10.20 -13.63 7.06
C SER A 25 -11.18 -13.62 8.23
N LEU A 26 -12.36 -13.02 8.07
CA LEU A 26 -13.38 -13.00 9.12
C LEU A 26 -14.06 -14.36 9.31
N THR A 27 -14.15 -15.17 8.27
CA THR A 27 -14.77 -16.51 8.35
C THR A 27 -13.84 -17.50 9.04
N GLU A 28 -12.57 -17.50 8.64
CA GLU A 28 -11.55 -18.44 9.10
C GLU A 28 -10.88 -18.01 10.43
N PHE A 29 -10.71 -16.70 10.68
CA PHE A 29 -9.85 -16.18 11.76
C PHE A 29 -10.54 -15.09 12.63
N LYS A 30 -11.77 -15.37 13.09
CA LYS A 30 -12.62 -14.43 13.87
C LYS A 30 -11.92 -13.74 15.04
N GLU A 31 -11.11 -14.47 15.80
CA GLU A 31 -10.46 -13.95 17.01
C GLU A 31 -9.28 -13.02 16.69
N ARG A 32 -8.61 -13.19 15.54
CA ARG A 32 -7.45 -12.40 15.14
C ARG A 32 -7.77 -11.22 14.22
N ALA A 33 -8.99 -11.15 13.68
CA ALA A 33 -9.46 -10.02 12.88
C ALA A 33 -9.46 -8.66 13.64
N LEU A 34 -9.33 -8.67 14.98
CA LEU A 34 -9.20 -7.47 15.81
C LEU A 34 -7.78 -7.19 16.29
N ASP A 35 -6.84 -8.10 16.00
CA ASP A 35 -5.43 -7.95 16.29
C ASP A 35 -4.85 -6.78 15.48
N GLY A 36 -4.18 -5.87 16.19
CA GLY A 36 -3.63 -4.66 15.58
C GLY A 36 -2.54 -4.98 14.58
N ASP A 37 -1.70 -5.98 14.87
CA ASP A 37 -0.56 -6.31 14.02
C ASP A 37 -1.01 -7.06 12.77
N TYR A 38 -2.02 -7.93 12.88
CA TYR A 38 -2.68 -8.50 11.70
C TYR A 38 -3.28 -7.42 10.79
N CYS A 39 -4.00 -6.43 11.33
CA CYS A 39 -4.56 -5.34 10.55
C CYS A 39 -3.48 -4.49 9.84
N LYS A 40 -2.34 -4.26 10.49
CA LYS A 40 -1.19 -3.57 9.89
C LYS A 40 -0.59 -4.37 8.75
N LYS A 41 -0.37 -5.67 8.94
CA LYS A 41 0.15 -6.57 7.90
C LYS A 41 -0.78 -6.57 6.68
N LEU A 42 -2.08 -6.71 6.92
CA LEU A 42 -3.09 -6.69 5.86
C LEU A 42 -3.16 -5.35 5.10
N ALA A 43 -3.05 -4.22 5.82
CA ALA A 43 -2.95 -2.91 5.19
C ALA A 43 -1.73 -2.79 4.28
N GLY A 44 -0.58 -3.30 4.72
CA GLY A 44 0.64 -3.35 3.92
C GLY A 44 0.47 -4.13 2.62
N ILE A 45 -0.17 -5.30 2.68
CA ILE A 45 -0.45 -6.14 1.50
C ILE A 45 -1.38 -5.39 0.54
N PHE A 46 -2.52 -4.88 1.03
CA PHE A 46 -3.48 -4.17 0.18
C PHE A 46 -2.85 -2.94 -0.48
N ASN A 47 -2.03 -2.19 0.27
CA ASN A 47 -1.33 -1.01 -0.24
C ASN A 47 -0.23 -1.32 -1.26
N ARG A 48 0.18 -2.59 -1.40
CA ARG A 48 1.10 -3.10 -2.43
C ARG A 48 0.41 -3.83 -3.60
N SER A 49 -0.91 -4.08 -3.50
CA SER A 49 -1.65 -4.89 -4.47
C SER A 49 -2.09 -4.12 -5.73
N SER A 50 -2.12 -4.84 -6.88
CA SER A 50 -2.63 -4.39 -8.20
C SER A 50 -3.94 -3.61 -8.16
N GLY A 51 -4.86 -4.05 -7.30
CA GLY A 51 -6.17 -3.43 -7.14
C GLY A 51 -6.12 -2.01 -6.57
N ARG A 52 -4.99 -1.62 -5.96
CA ARG A 52 -4.82 -0.37 -5.21
C ARG A 52 -4.03 0.70 -5.98
N ALA A 53 -3.46 0.39 -7.16
CA ALA A 53 -2.91 1.39 -8.08
C ALA A 53 -3.85 2.59 -8.29
N GLY A 54 -3.26 3.78 -8.24
CA GLY A 54 -3.95 5.06 -8.38
C GLY A 54 -4.99 5.41 -7.30
N LYS A 55 -5.14 4.61 -6.24
CA LYS A 55 -6.11 4.83 -5.16
C LYS A 55 -5.39 5.23 -3.85
N PRO A 56 -6.08 5.88 -2.90
CA PRO A 56 -5.49 6.24 -1.61
C PRO A 56 -5.05 5.01 -0.81
N ALA A 57 -3.96 5.17 -0.04
CA ALA A 57 -3.52 4.17 0.93
C ALA A 57 -4.62 3.90 1.97
N ILE A 58 -4.73 2.63 2.33
CA ILE A 58 -5.60 2.13 3.38
C ILE A 58 -4.85 2.19 4.71
N SER A 59 -5.48 2.77 5.72
CA SER A 59 -4.99 2.70 7.09
C SER A 59 -5.40 1.39 7.76
N TRP A 60 -4.54 0.80 8.59
CA TRP A 60 -4.87 -0.40 9.37
C TRP A 60 -6.10 -0.19 10.27
N THR A 61 -6.38 1.06 10.69
CA THR A 61 -7.57 1.38 11.46
C THR A 61 -8.85 1.28 10.64
N GLU A 62 -8.80 1.54 9.33
CA GLU A 62 -9.95 1.35 8.43
C GLU A 62 -10.29 -0.13 8.32
N ILE A 63 -9.28 -0.99 8.16
CA ILE A 63 -9.44 -2.45 8.15
C ILE A 63 -10.04 -2.94 9.46
N ARG A 64 -9.50 -2.48 10.61
CA ARG A 64 -10.01 -2.84 11.93
C ARG A 64 -11.47 -2.41 12.12
N THR A 65 -11.81 -1.19 11.70
CA THR A 65 -13.19 -0.67 11.77
C THR A 65 -14.13 -1.50 10.89
N TRP A 66 -13.66 -1.93 9.71
CA TRP A 66 -14.41 -2.83 8.84
C TRP A 66 -14.68 -4.17 9.53
N PHE A 67 -13.67 -4.80 10.13
CA PHE A 67 -13.85 -6.06 10.87
C PHE A 67 -14.83 -5.92 12.03
N GLN A 68 -14.70 -4.86 12.85
CA GLN A 68 -15.62 -4.60 13.96
C GLN A 68 -17.08 -4.48 13.49
N LYS A 69 -17.32 -3.73 12.40
CA LYS A 69 -18.68 -3.54 11.86
C LYS A 69 -19.27 -4.85 11.33
N ASN A 70 -18.46 -5.69 10.69
CA ASN A 70 -18.92 -6.93 10.05
C ASN A 70 -18.96 -8.13 11.02
N GLN A 71 -18.28 -8.06 12.16
CA GLN A 71 -18.48 -9.01 13.27
C GLN A 71 -19.86 -8.85 13.92
N ILE A 72 -20.31 -7.59 14.12
CA ILE A 72 -21.61 -7.30 14.76
C ILE A 72 -22.78 -7.89 13.95
N GLY A 73 -22.66 -7.92 12.62
CA GLY A 73 -23.67 -8.54 11.73
C GLY A 73 -23.78 -10.07 11.83
N LEU A 74 -22.76 -10.77 12.32
CA LEU A 74 -22.82 -12.22 12.56
C LEU A 74 -23.56 -12.59 13.87
N PHE A 75 -23.71 -11.64 14.81
CA PHE A 75 -24.41 -11.89 16.08
C PHE A 75 -25.90 -11.52 16.05
N THR A 76 -26.36 -10.76 15.05
CA THR A 76 -27.76 -10.30 14.97
C THR A 76 -28.73 -11.31 14.33
N ASP A 77 -28.24 -12.43 13.79
CA ASP A 77 -29.08 -13.53 13.26
C ASP A 77 -29.41 -14.60 14.31
N THR A 78 -29.29 -14.30 15.60
CA THR A 78 -29.87 -15.14 16.66
C THR A 78 -30.59 -14.28 17.68
N SER A 79 -31.69 -13.67 17.23
CA SER A 79 -32.68 -13.08 18.12
C SER A 79 -33.62 -14.16 18.66
N CYS A 80 -33.57 -14.30 19.99
CA CYS A 80 -34.60 -14.70 20.94
C CYS A 80 -35.33 -16.05 20.76
N ASN A 81 -34.98 -17.01 21.62
CA ASN A 81 -35.98 -17.58 22.54
C ASN A 81 -35.34 -17.71 23.93
N ALA A 82 -35.94 -17.00 24.89
CA ALA A 82 -35.64 -17.14 26.30
C ALA A 82 -36.32 -18.40 26.84
N ASP A 83 -35.62 -19.18 27.67
CA ASP A 83 -36.14 -19.55 28.99
C ASP A 83 -35.11 -20.26 29.89
N THR A 84 -35.00 -19.71 31.11
CA THR A 84 -34.71 -20.30 32.43
C THR A 84 -33.30 -20.86 32.80
N THR A 85 -32.66 -20.11 33.72
CA THR A 85 -31.48 -20.31 34.64
C THR A 85 -31.45 -21.57 35.55
N PRO A 86 -30.42 -21.85 36.42
CA PRO A 86 -28.99 -21.40 36.52
C PRO A 86 -27.91 -22.48 36.97
N ALA A 87 -26.62 -22.04 37.05
CA ALA A 87 -25.42 -22.55 37.78
C ALA A 87 -24.61 -23.70 37.10
N VAL A 88 -23.28 -23.63 36.88
CA VAL A 88 -22.10 -23.55 37.79
C VAL A 88 -20.81 -23.17 36.99
N PRO A 89 -19.76 -22.50 37.54
CA PRO A 89 -18.42 -22.38 36.91
C PRO A 89 -17.33 -23.19 37.66
N PRO A 90 -16.06 -23.20 37.23
CA PRO A 90 -15.48 -23.47 35.90
C PRO A 90 -14.49 -24.67 35.96
N LYS A 91 -14.06 -25.22 34.80
CA LYS A 91 -12.85 -26.06 34.77
C LYS A 91 -11.98 -25.75 33.55
N ALA A 92 -10.73 -25.42 33.86
CA ALA A 92 -9.69 -25.00 32.94
C ALA A 92 -8.97 -26.18 32.26
N LEU A 93 -8.28 -25.82 31.16
CA LEU A 93 -7.26 -26.53 30.37
C LEU A 93 -7.78 -27.74 29.56
N THR A 94 -7.47 -27.83 28.27
CA THR A 94 -6.09 -27.92 27.75
C THR A 94 -5.87 -27.25 26.40
N GLN A 95 -4.76 -26.50 26.34
CA GLN A 95 -4.01 -26.08 25.17
C GLN A 95 -3.63 -27.29 24.29
N SER A 96 -3.68 -27.13 22.97
CA SER A 96 -2.54 -27.43 22.05
C SER A 96 -3.02 -27.55 20.59
N THR A 97 -2.82 -26.49 19.79
CA THR A 97 -2.52 -26.53 18.33
C THR A 97 -2.32 -25.10 17.78
N GLU A 98 -1.55 -24.25 18.45
CA GLU A 98 -1.42 -22.84 18.03
C GLU A 98 -0.24 -22.57 17.08
N THR A 99 0.76 -23.46 16.97
CA THR A 99 1.99 -23.16 16.22
C THR A 99 1.96 -23.55 14.73
N GLY A 100 1.09 -24.47 14.32
CA GLY A 100 1.03 -24.97 12.93
C GLY A 100 0.34 -24.01 11.96
N ASN A 101 -0.76 -23.37 12.39
CA ASN A 101 -1.52 -22.43 11.57
C ASN A 101 -0.80 -21.08 11.39
N LEU A 102 0.04 -20.67 12.35
CA LEU A 102 0.79 -19.41 12.28
C LEU A 102 1.79 -19.38 11.12
N LYS A 103 2.55 -20.47 10.93
CA LYS A 103 3.52 -20.58 9.85
C LYS A 103 2.87 -20.74 8.47
N LEU A 104 1.72 -21.41 8.41
CA LEU A 104 0.95 -21.54 7.16
C LEU A 104 0.36 -20.17 6.75
N LEU A 105 -0.07 -19.36 7.72
CA LEU A 105 -0.61 -18.00 7.52
C LEU A 105 0.46 -16.97 7.15
N GLU A 106 1.65 -17.07 7.75
CA GLU A 106 2.80 -16.30 7.28
C GLU A 106 3.14 -16.70 5.85
N ALA A 107 3.18 -17.99 5.54
CA ALA A 107 3.40 -18.47 4.18
C ALA A 107 2.30 -18.00 3.20
N GLU A 108 1.00 -18.06 3.54
CA GLU A 108 -0.08 -17.64 2.63
C GLU A 108 -0.13 -16.11 2.39
N ILE A 109 0.42 -15.34 3.35
CA ILE A 109 0.60 -13.89 3.24
C ILE A 109 1.90 -13.54 2.50
N ASP A 110 2.92 -14.38 2.60
CA ASP A 110 4.27 -14.20 2.05
C ASP A 110 4.40 -14.81 0.62
N GLU A 111 3.55 -15.76 0.27
CA GLU A 111 3.54 -16.49 -1.01
C GLU A 111 2.87 -15.70 -2.14
N ASP A 112 2.23 -14.55 -1.87
CA ASP A 112 1.66 -13.67 -2.90
C ASP A 112 2.71 -12.72 -3.51
N THR A 113 3.84 -13.28 -3.94
CA THR A 113 4.77 -12.62 -4.88
C THR A 113 4.14 -12.44 -6.28
N SER A 114 2.93 -12.96 -6.50
CA SER A 114 2.13 -12.84 -7.73
C SER A 114 1.44 -11.48 -7.95
N GLU A 115 1.46 -10.56 -6.97
CA GLU A 115 0.86 -9.22 -7.07
C GLU A 115 1.88 -8.07 -7.06
N LEU A 116 3.13 -8.30 -7.48
CA LEU A 116 4.11 -7.20 -7.61
C LEU A 116 3.66 -6.19 -8.67
N GLU A 117 3.31 -4.98 -8.21
CA GLU A 117 3.02 -3.85 -9.08
C GLU A 117 4.28 -3.10 -9.46
N PHE A 118 4.28 -2.61 -10.70
CA PHE A 118 5.36 -1.81 -11.24
C PHE A 118 4.87 -0.39 -11.49
N GLU A 119 5.81 0.54 -11.39
CA GLU A 119 5.67 1.88 -11.96
C GLU A 119 6.76 2.07 -13.01
N ALA A 120 6.49 2.89 -14.02
CA ALA A 120 7.46 3.20 -15.05
C ALA A 120 7.59 4.70 -15.28
N LEU A 121 8.83 5.13 -15.54
CA LEU A 121 9.19 6.51 -15.81
C LEU A 121 8.83 6.84 -17.25
N SER A 122 7.97 7.83 -17.42
CA SER A 122 7.52 8.27 -18.73
C SER A 122 8.41 9.40 -19.29
N LYS A 123 8.24 9.72 -20.58
CA LYS A 123 8.95 10.82 -21.28
C LYS A 123 8.80 12.19 -20.61
N ASP A 124 7.70 12.42 -19.90
CA ASP A 124 7.45 13.66 -19.14
C ASP A 124 8.15 13.71 -17.77
N LYS A 125 9.01 12.71 -17.49
CA LYS A 125 9.78 12.55 -16.25
C LYS A 125 8.94 12.25 -15.01
N ALA A 126 7.66 11.89 -15.18
CA ALA A 126 6.83 11.40 -14.09
C ALA A 126 6.74 9.87 -14.09
N TRP A 127 6.57 9.31 -12.89
CA TRP A 127 6.28 7.89 -12.67
C TRP A 127 4.78 7.63 -12.72
N TYR A 128 4.41 6.52 -13.35
CA TYR A 128 3.02 6.08 -13.47
C TYR A 128 2.92 4.58 -13.20
N ASP A 129 1.83 4.19 -12.54
CA ASP A 129 1.52 2.79 -12.32
C ASP A 129 1.36 2.06 -13.67
N VAL A 130 2.00 0.92 -13.80
CA VAL A 130 1.91 0.06 -14.99
C VAL A 130 0.63 -0.76 -14.90
N ASP A 131 -0.20 -0.67 -15.95
CA ASP A 131 -1.38 -1.52 -16.11
C ASP A 131 -0.97 -2.87 -16.70
N THR A 132 -0.21 -2.87 -17.80
CA THR A 132 0.23 -4.10 -18.46
C THR A 132 1.48 -3.86 -19.29
N PHE A 133 2.39 -4.84 -19.29
CA PHE A 133 3.48 -4.93 -20.26
C PHE A 133 2.97 -5.58 -21.55
N LEU A 134 2.91 -4.82 -22.63
CA LEU A 134 2.36 -5.26 -23.91
C LEU A 134 3.36 -6.07 -24.74
N SER A 135 4.65 -5.75 -24.64
CA SER A 135 5.72 -6.38 -25.42
C SER A 135 7.10 -6.03 -24.86
N HIS A 136 8.14 -6.63 -25.43
CA HIS A 136 9.55 -6.31 -25.14
C HIS A 136 10.39 -6.36 -26.43
N ARG A 137 11.51 -5.64 -26.46
CA ARG A 137 12.47 -5.67 -27.57
C ARG A 137 13.88 -5.38 -27.08
N TYR A 138 14.86 -5.91 -27.80
CA TYR A 138 16.25 -5.44 -27.68
C TYR A 138 16.52 -4.40 -28.76
N VAL A 139 17.04 -3.24 -28.34
CA VAL A 139 17.51 -2.22 -29.28
C VAL A 139 18.96 -2.52 -29.72
N ALA A 140 19.45 -1.82 -30.75
CA ALA A 140 20.78 -2.09 -31.31
C ALA A 140 21.94 -1.93 -30.31
N SER A 141 21.77 -1.13 -29.25
CA SER A 141 22.72 -1.00 -28.13
C SER A 141 22.79 -2.24 -27.24
N GLY A 142 21.87 -3.21 -27.40
CA GLY A 142 21.74 -4.39 -26.55
C GLY A 142 20.85 -4.17 -25.32
N GLU A 143 20.32 -2.96 -25.13
CA GLU A 143 19.44 -2.63 -24.01
C GLU A 143 18.04 -3.23 -24.22
N LEU A 144 17.42 -3.67 -23.12
CA LEU A 144 16.05 -4.18 -23.11
C LEU A 144 15.08 -3.03 -22.92
N GLU A 145 14.17 -2.86 -23.87
CA GLU A 145 13.01 -1.99 -23.74
C GLU A 145 11.73 -2.82 -23.59
N VAL A 146 10.81 -2.33 -22.77
CA VAL A 146 9.47 -2.91 -22.59
C VAL A 146 8.41 -1.91 -23.03
N HIS A 147 7.36 -2.40 -23.66
CA HIS A 147 6.22 -1.59 -24.10
C HIS A 147 5.16 -1.58 -22.99
N VAL A 148 4.98 -0.43 -22.35
CA VAL A 148 4.20 -0.28 -21.13
C VAL A 148 2.92 0.48 -21.42
N LYS A 149 1.79 -0.10 -21.00
CA LYS A 149 0.52 0.62 -20.87
C LYS A 149 0.36 1.07 -19.42
N TYR A 150 0.00 2.33 -19.21
CA TYR A 150 -0.16 2.93 -17.90
C TYR A 150 -1.61 2.87 -17.40
N VAL A 151 -1.81 2.82 -16.08
CA VAL A 151 -3.13 2.83 -15.46
C VAL A 151 -3.84 4.17 -15.75
N GLY A 152 -5.07 4.08 -16.26
CA GLY A 152 -5.90 5.25 -16.60
C GLY A 152 -5.65 5.85 -17.98
N PHE A 153 -4.74 5.26 -18.77
CA PHE A 153 -4.41 5.70 -20.12
C PHE A 153 -4.78 4.63 -21.17
N GLY A 154 -4.99 5.07 -22.41
CA GLY A 154 -5.32 4.20 -23.54
C GLY A 154 -4.12 3.40 -24.06
N ALA A 155 -4.37 2.41 -24.92
CA ALA A 155 -3.30 1.62 -25.53
C ALA A 155 -2.46 2.44 -26.52
N GLU A 156 -3.04 3.50 -27.07
CA GLU A 156 -2.40 4.49 -27.95
C GLU A 156 -1.38 5.38 -27.23
N GLU A 157 -1.44 5.43 -25.90
CA GLU A 157 -0.52 6.18 -25.04
C GLU A 157 0.60 5.29 -24.47
N ALA A 158 0.67 4.03 -24.89
CA ALA A 158 1.70 3.10 -24.46
C ALA A 158 3.10 3.54 -24.94
N GLU A 159 4.11 3.25 -24.12
CA GLU A 159 5.48 3.72 -24.36
C GLU A 159 6.51 2.60 -24.26
N TRP A 160 7.50 2.66 -25.15
CA TRP A 160 8.73 1.89 -25.01
C TRP A 160 9.63 2.59 -24.01
N VAL A 161 9.94 1.90 -22.91
CA VAL A 161 10.80 2.41 -21.82
C VAL A 161 11.90 1.41 -21.54
N ASN A 162 13.05 1.90 -21.07
CA ASN A 162 14.17 1.04 -20.68
C ASN A 162 13.78 0.22 -19.44
N ALA A 163 13.90 -1.11 -19.53
CA ALA A 163 13.47 -2.01 -18.47
C ALA A 163 14.30 -1.91 -17.19
N LYS A 164 15.57 -1.50 -17.31
CA LYS A 164 16.51 -1.40 -16.18
C LYS A 164 16.37 -0.07 -15.44
N ASP A 165 16.26 1.03 -16.19
CA ASP A 165 16.37 2.37 -15.63
C ASP A 165 15.01 3.07 -15.47
N SER A 166 13.96 2.56 -16.13
CA SER A 166 12.65 3.23 -16.21
C SER A 166 11.49 2.35 -15.79
N VAL A 167 11.76 1.18 -15.19
CA VAL A 167 10.75 0.31 -14.60
C VAL A 167 11.24 -0.15 -13.24
N ARG A 168 10.36 -0.09 -12.23
CA ARG A 168 10.67 -0.54 -10.86
C ARG A 168 9.41 -0.94 -10.13
N LEU A 169 9.57 -1.59 -8.97
CA LEU A 169 8.44 -1.85 -8.08
C LEU A 169 7.77 -0.54 -7.67
N ARG A 170 6.43 -0.57 -7.65
CA ARG A 170 5.60 0.60 -7.33
C ARG A 170 5.93 1.13 -5.96
N SER A 171 6.04 2.46 -5.87
CA SER A 171 6.24 3.15 -4.61
C SER A 171 4.97 3.12 -3.76
N VAL A 172 5.12 2.95 -2.45
CA VAL A 172 4.01 2.70 -1.53
C VAL A 172 3.72 3.97 -0.73
N ALA A 173 2.47 4.41 -0.76
CA ALA A 173 2.02 5.53 0.07
C ALA A 173 2.01 5.12 1.55
N LEU A 174 2.50 6.02 2.41
CA LEU A 174 2.57 5.79 3.85
C LEU A 174 1.28 6.18 4.56
N ASP A 175 0.89 5.38 5.55
CA ASP A 175 -0.14 5.78 6.50
C ASP A 175 0.38 6.92 7.40
N SER A 176 -0.56 7.70 7.93
CA SER A 176 -0.24 8.80 8.85
C SER A 176 0.57 8.39 10.08
N SER A 177 0.40 7.16 10.57
CA SER A 177 1.14 6.60 11.69
C SER A 177 2.56 6.16 11.32
N GLU A 178 2.86 6.01 10.02
CA GLU A 178 4.14 5.52 9.51
C GLU A 178 5.11 6.65 9.15
N CYS A 179 4.75 7.90 9.45
CA CYS A 179 5.56 9.05 9.07
C CYS A 179 6.99 8.99 9.66
N TYR A 180 7.18 8.30 10.79
CA TYR A 180 8.48 8.14 11.45
C TYR A 180 9.48 7.36 10.60
N LYS A 181 9.01 6.52 9.65
CA LYS A 181 9.85 5.73 8.74
C LYS A 181 10.58 6.58 7.69
N VAL A 182 10.18 7.85 7.51
CA VAL A 182 10.82 8.75 6.53
C VAL A 182 11.82 9.63 7.26
N GLU A 183 13.09 9.54 6.87
CA GLU A 183 14.21 10.29 7.42
C GLU A 183 14.91 11.15 6.36
N ALA A 184 15.83 12.01 6.81
CA ALA A 184 16.66 12.79 5.90
C ALA A 184 17.66 11.87 5.18
N GLY A 185 17.77 12.02 3.86
CA GLY A 185 18.55 11.15 2.98
C GLY A 185 17.69 10.14 2.21
N ASP A 186 16.45 9.90 2.62
CA ASP A 186 15.60 8.91 1.98
C ASP A 186 15.20 9.30 0.56
N HIS A 187 15.22 8.32 -0.33
CA HIS A 187 14.60 8.44 -1.65
C HIS A 187 13.10 8.21 -1.55
N VAL A 188 12.33 9.18 -2.03
CA VAL A 188 10.87 9.18 -2.03
C VAL A 188 10.33 9.58 -3.38
N VAL A 189 9.07 9.24 -3.63
CA VAL A 189 8.32 9.73 -4.77
C VAL A 189 7.31 10.75 -4.28
N CYS A 190 7.41 11.98 -4.77
CA CYS A 190 6.50 13.04 -4.40
C CYS A 190 5.51 13.35 -5.53
N PHE A 191 4.22 13.33 -5.20
CA PHE A 191 3.18 13.90 -6.03
C PHE A 191 3.34 15.43 -6.11
N LYS A 192 3.38 15.98 -7.31
CA LYS A 192 3.45 17.42 -7.60
C LYS A 192 2.30 17.80 -8.53
N GLU A 193 1.51 18.77 -8.11
CA GLU A 193 0.38 19.30 -8.87
C GLU A 193 0.61 20.80 -9.11
N THR A 194 0.55 21.18 -10.37
CA THR A 194 0.66 22.53 -10.91
C THR A 194 -0.60 22.80 -11.73
N GLU A 195 -0.82 24.04 -12.17
CA GLU A 195 -2.02 24.42 -12.92
C GLU A 195 -2.27 23.51 -14.15
N ASP A 196 -1.20 23.09 -14.82
CA ASP A 196 -1.28 22.31 -16.06
C ASP A 196 -0.89 20.83 -15.91
N LYS A 197 -0.37 20.40 -14.75
CA LYS A 197 0.23 19.07 -14.59
C LYS A 197 0.05 18.49 -13.20
N ALA A 198 -0.20 17.19 -13.15
CA ALA A 198 -0.17 16.40 -11.92
C ALA A 198 0.60 15.11 -12.17
N GLY A 199 1.69 14.89 -11.43
CA GLY A 199 2.59 13.75 -11.64
C GLY A 199 3.36 13.36 -10.38
N TYR A 200 3.98 12.18 -10.43
CA TYR A 200 4.81 11.65 -9.35
C TYR A 200 6.28 11.73 -9.78
N TYR A 201 7.12 12.35 -8.95
CA TYR A 201 8.51 12.62 -9.29
C TYR A 201 9.43 12.12 -8.18
N ASP A 202 10.58 11.58 -8.56
CA ASP A 202 11.62 11.23 -7.59
C ASP A 202 12.17 12.48 -6.91
N ALA A 203 12.42 12.32 -5.61
CA ALA A 203 13.02 13.32 -4.76
C ALA A 203 13.80 12.66 -3.62
N ILE A 204 14.74 13.41 -3.07
CA ILE A 204 15.42 13.08 -1.82
C ILE A 204 14.89 13.93 -0.67
N VAL A 205 14.70 13.34 0.49
CA VAL A 205 14.34 14.07 1.71
C VAL A 205 15.58 14.77 2.24
N ILE A 206 15.51 16.10 2.38
CA ILE A 206 16.60 16.92 2.92
C ILE A 206 16.50 17.01 4.44
N ASP A 207 15.28 17.21 4.95
CA ASP A 207 15.03 17.43 6.38
C ASP A 207 13.58 17.11 6.74
N VAL A 208 13.34 16.79 8.02
CA VAL A 208 12.02 16.42 8.53
C VAL A 208 11.66 17.22 9.79
N GLU A 209 10.69 18.12 9.65
CA GLU A 209 10.08 18.81 10.79
C GLU A 209 9.00 17.93 11.42
N ARG A 210 9.35 17.20 12.48
CA ARG A 210 8.42 16.39 13.26
C ARG A 210 7.45 17.27 14.05
N ARG A 211 6.15 16.96 14.00
CA ARG A 211 5.10 17.66 14.74
C ARG A 211 4.22 16.67 15.49
N LEU A 212 3.68 17.08 16.64
CA LEU A 212 2.69 16.27 17.36
C LEU A 212 1.42 16.10 16.50
N HIS A 213 1.01 14.86 16.32
CA HIS A 213 -0.23 14.49 15.66
C HIS A 213 -0.78 13.18 16.22
N ASP A 214 -2.04 12.89 15.90
CA ASP A 214 -2.77 11.72 16.34
C ASP A 214 -3.32 10.95 15.13
N ILE A 215 -4.25 10.02 15.39
CA ILE A 215 -4.93 9.20 14.39
C ILE A 215 -5.69 10.00 13.32
N ARG A 216 -5.87 11.33 13.49
CA ARG A 216 -6.55 12.17 12.50
C ARG A 216 -5.66 12.51 11.30
N GLY A 217 -4.35 12.29 11.41
CA GLY A 217 -3.42 12.41 10.30
C GLY A 217 -2.12 13.12 10.65
N CYS A 218 -1.09 12.83 9.84
CA CYS A 218 0.25 13.36 10.01
C CYS A 218 0.31 14.88 9.78
N ARG A 219 1.03 15.58 10.67
CA ARG A 219 1.26 17.03 10.60
C ARG A 219 2.72 17.41 10.32
N CYS A 220 3.61 16.42 10.20
CA CYS A 220 5.02 16.64 9.91
C CYS A 220 5.18 17.32 8.54
N LEU A 221 6.25 18.11 8.41
CA LEU A 221 6.66 18.69 7.13
C LEU A 221 7.97 18.06 6.69
N PHE A 222 8.03 17.69 5.42
CA PHE A 222 9.18 17.05 4.79
C PHE A 222 9.74 18.02 3.77
N SER A 223 10.99 18.46 3.98
CA SER A 223 11.72 19.26 3.00
C SER A 223 12.32 18.27 2.00
N ILE A 224 11.96 18.38 0.73
CA ILE A 224 12.43 17.48 -0.33
C ILE A 224 13.14 18.26 -1.43
N ARG A 225 14.06 17.62 -2.15
CA ARG A 225 14.66 18.13 -3.38
C ARG A 225 14.35 17.17 -4.52
N TYR A 226 13.77 17.68 -5.60
CA TYR A 226 13.43 16.89 -6.77
C TYR A 226 14.67 16.55 -7.60
N ASP A 227 14.78 15.31 -8.07
CA ASP A 227 15.95 14.83 -8.81
C ASP A 227 16.04 15.45 -10.22
N HIS A 228 14.89 15.76 -10.83
CA HIS A 228 14.82 16.21 -12.22
C HIS A 228 15.18 17.69 -12.43
N ASP A 229 14.96 18.55 -11.44
CA ASP A 229 15.15 20.01 -11.56
C ASP A 229 15.88 20.64 -10.36
N ASN A 230 16.25 19.85 -9.34
CA ASN A 230 16.84 20.29 -8.07
C ASN A 230 15.99 21.32 -7.30
N THR A 231 14.71 21.49 -7.63
CA THR A 231 13.84 22.39 -6.87
C THR A 231 13.53 21.78 -5.51
N GLU A 232 13.50 22.65 -4.50
CA GLU A 232 13.19 22.25 -3.12
C GLU A 232 11.78 22.67 -2.74
N GLU A 233 11.06 21.79 -2.05
CA GLU A 233 9.68 22.04 -1.61
C GLU A 233 9.46 21.45 -0.21
N LYS A 234 8.63 22.11 0.62
CA LYS A 234 8.11 21.51 1.86
C LYS A 234 6.75 20.89 1.60
N VAL A 235 6.65 19.58 1.81
CA VAL A 235 5.43 18.81 1.54
C VAL A 235 4.92 18.08 2.80
N ARG A 236 3.66 17.61 2.74
CA ARG A 236 3.06 16.76 3.76
C ARG A 236 3.19 15.29 3.37
N LEU A 237 3.18 14.40 4.35
CA LEU A 237 3.28 12.94 4.15
C LEU A 237 2.37 12.40 3.05
N ARG A 238 1.12 12.89 2.95
CA ARG A 238 0.13 12.43 1.94
C ARG A 238 0.57 12.61 0.48
N ARG A 239 1.62 13.40 0.22
CA ARG A 239 2.19 13.59 -1.12
C ARG A 239 3.36 12.65 -1.39
N LEU A 240 3.86 11.94 -0.37
CA LEU A 240 5.03 11.10 -0.46
C LEU A 240 4.63 9.63 -0.55
N CYS A 241 5.34 8.90 -1.39
CA CYS A 241 5.39 7.44 -1.40
C CYS A 241 6.84 7.02 -1.15
N CYS A 242 7.04 5.95 -0.39
CA CYS A 242 8.36 5.39 -0.12
C CYS A 242 8.72 4.31 -1.14
N ARG A 243 10.02 4.20 -1.40
CA ARG A 243 10.57 3.10 -2.18
C ARG A 243 10.45 1.80 -1.36
N PRO A 244 10.08 0.66 -1.98
CA PRO A 244 9.98 -0.62 -1.27
C PRO A 244 11.26 -1.04 -0.54
N GLU A 245 12.44 -0.62 -1.02
CA GLU A 245 13.74 -0.83 -0.36
C GLU A 245 13.80 -0.25 1.06
N MET A 246 13.02 0.80 1.34
CA MET A 246 12.91 1.43 2.67
C MET A 246 11.91 0.70 3.60
N LEU A 247 11.17 -0.28 3.08
CA LEU A 247 10.12 -1.02 3.81
C LEU A 247 10.50 -2.48 4.04
N GLY A 248 11.72 -2.90 3.66
CA GLY A 248 12.27 -4.21 4.00
C GLY A 248 12.58 -4.26 5.49
N ASP A 249 12.02 -5.26 6.16
CA ASP A 249 12.14 -5.46 7.60
C ASP A 249 13.61 -5.69 8.00
N GLU A 250 13.97 -5.15 9.16
CA GLU A 250 15.16 -5.54 9.92
C GLU A 250 15.05 -7.04 10.19
N GLU A 251 15.65 -7.88 9.35
CA GLU A 251 15.89 -9.27 9.70
C GLU A 251 16.87 -9.27 10.87
N ASP A 252 16.38 -9.73 12.02
CA ASP A 252 17.14 -9.94 13.26
C ASP A 252 18.47 -10.67 12.96
N GLU A 253 19.58 -9.92 12.90
CA GLU A 253 20.91 -10.48 13.13
C GLU A 253 21.03 -10.83 14.62
N GLU A 254 20.43 -11.93 15.04
CA GLU A 254 20.85 -12.62 16.26
C GLU A 254 21.94 -13.64 15.92
N GLU A 255 23.21 -13.25 16.19
CA GLU A 255 24.34 -14.16 16.39
C GLU A 255 24.24 -14.93 17.73
#